data_AF-A0ABD2KLX0-F1
#
_entry.id   AF-A0ABD2KLX0-F1
#
_cell.length_a   1.000
_cell.length_b   1.000
_cell.length_c   1.000
_cell.angle_alpha   90.00
_cell.angle_beta   90.00
_cell.angle_gamma   90.00
#
_symmetry.space_group_name_H-M   'P 1'
#
loop_
_entity.id
_entity.type
_entity.pdbx_description
1 polymer ?
#
loop_
_entity_poly.entity_id
_entity_poly.type
_entity_poly.pdbx_seq_one_letter_code
_entity_poly.pdbx_strand_id
1 'polypeptide(L)'
;MNDDIRDQPGTCSRIFSLIGIKYQYYLDRLTPYTAVRWTIAITLIVFFVWRVVAIQGFYIVTYALFIYYLNLFLAFLTPKIDPAVEYDEDDDGPVLPSSTNEEFRPFMRRLPEFKFWLSTMKSTLVAFGCTFFEMFDIPVFWPILVMYFIVLTTLTMKRQIMHMIRYRYIPFTFGKPRPQGKEETGK
;
A
#
# COMPACT_ATOMS: atom_id res chain seq x y z
N MET A 1 -49.44 -11.77 2.94
CA MET A 1 -49.03 -12.26 1.61
C MET A 1 -48.34 -11.09 0.93
N ASN A 2 -47.08 -10.84 1.31
CA ASN A 2 -46.26 -9.78 0.73
C ASN A 2 -45.07 -10.46 0.08
N ASP A 3 -44.86 -10.10 -1.19
CA ASP A 3 -43.97 -10.73 -2.13
C ASP A 3 -42.50 -10.68 -1.69
N ASP A 4 -41.92 -11.86 -1.48
CA ASP A 4 -40.48 -12.06 -1.45
C ASP A 4 -40.00 -12.09 -2.92
N ILE A 5 -40.00 -10.92 -3.57
CA ILE A 5 -39.30 -10.71 -4.85
C ILE A 5 -37.82 -10.72 -4.52
N ARG A 6 -37.27 -11.92 -4.35
CA ARG A 6 -35.83 -12.16 -4.30
C ARG A 6 -35.33 -11.82 -5.69
N ASP A 7 -34.79 -10.61 -5.85
CA ASP A 7 -34.06 -10.18 -7.04
C ASP A 7 -33.04 -11.28 -7.39
N GLN A 8 -33.39 -12.08 -8.39
CA GLN A 8 -32.55 -13.16 -8.87
C GLN A 8 -31.34 -12.45 -9.50
N PRO A 9 -30.11 -12.63 -8.99
CA PRO A 9 -28.98 -11.91 -9.54
C PRO A 9 -28.88 -12.29 -11.02
N GLY A 10 -28.99 -11.29 -11.89
CA GLY A 10 -29.00 -11.50 -13.33
C GLY A 10 -27.80 -12.34 -13.78
N THR A 11 -27.91 -13.07 -14.89
CA THR A 11 -26.88 -13.97 -15.40
C THR A 11 -25.49 -13.30 -15.46
N CYS A 12 -25.42 -12.01 -15.78
CA CYS A 12 -24.20 -11.21 -15.74
C CYS A 12 -23.59 -11.07 -14.34
N SER A 13 -24.40 -10.89 -13.30
CA SER A 13 -23.96 -10.85 -11.90
C SER A 13 -23.41 -12.20 -11.44
N ARG A 14 -24.03 -13.30 -11.88
CA ARG A 14 -23.53 -14.67 -11.61
C ARG A 14 -22.22 -14.96 -12.33
N ILE A 15 -22.06 -14.52 -13.59
CA ILE A 15 -20.79 -14.67 -14.31
C ILE A 15 -19.69 -13.82 -13.65
N PHE A 16 -19.99 -12.58 -13.28
CA PHE A 16 -19.05 -11.69 -12.61
C PHE A 16 -18.61 -12.25 -11.24
N SER A 17 -19.53 -12.83 -10.47
CA SER A 17 -19.19 -13.47 -9.19
C SER A 17 -18.34 -14.72 -9.38
N LEU A 18 -18.62 -15.54 -10.39
CA LEU A 18 -17.79 -16.71 -10.74
C LEU A 18 -16.38 -16.30 -11.19
N ILE A 19 -16.25 -15.23 -11.97
CA ILE A 19 -14.96 -14.66 -12.37
C ILE A 19 -14.21 -14.14 -11.14
N GLY A 20 -14.90 -13.44 -10.23
CA GLY A 20 -14.33 -12.93 -8.99
C GLY A 20 -13.79 -14.05 -8.09
N ILE A 21 -14.55 -15.12 -7.91
CA ILE A 21 -14.15 -16.30 -7.12
C ILE A 21 -12.92 -16.96 -7.74
N LYS A 22 -12.91 -17.16 -9.07
CA LYS A 22 -11.77 -17.79 -9.76
C LYS A 22 -10.53 -16.90 -9.75
N TYR A 23 -10.71 -15.59 -9.87
CA TYR A 23 -9.63 -14.62 -9.72
C TYR A 23 -9.03 -14.65 -8.31
N GLN A 24 -9.86 -14.64 -7.26
CA GLN A 24 -9.42 -14.80 -5.87
C GLN A 24 -8.68 -16.12 -5.65
N TYR A 25 -9.19 -17.23 -6.20
CA TYR A 25 -8.53 -18.54 -6.13
C TYR A 25 -7.10 -18.52 -6.72
N TYR A 26 -6.91 -17.89 -7.88
CA TYR A 26 -5.57 -17.74 -8.47
C TYR A 26 -4.68 -16.81 -7.65
N LEU A 27 -5.24 -15.73 -7.11
CA LEU A 27 -4.50 -14.83 -6.21
C LEU A 27 -4.00 -15.56 -4.96
N ASP A 28 -4.85 -16.36 -4.34
CA ASP A 28 -4.51 -17.13 -3.13
C ASP A 28 -3.40 -18.14 -3.42
N ARG A 29 -3.41 -18.78 -4.59
CA ARG A 29 -2.36 -19.72 -5.04
C ARG A 29 -1.01 -19.05 -5.33
N LEU A 30 -1.00 -17.77 -5.70
CA LEU A 30 0.21 -16.97 -5.94
C LEU A 30 0.79 -16.35 -4.66
N THR A 31 0.06 -16.43 -3.55
CA THR A 31 0.46 -15.89 -2.24
C THR A 31 1.83 -16.34 -1.73
N PRO A 32 2.24 -17.63 -1.85
CA PRO A 32 3.49 -18.09 -1.23
C PRO A 32 4.76 -17.70 -2.00
N TYR A 33 4.66 -17.36 -3.29
CA TYR A 33 5.81 -17.12 -4.16
C TYR A 33 6.26 -15.64 -4.15
N THR A 34 6.67 -15.13 -2.99
CA THR A 34 7.07 -13.73 -2.83
C THR A 34 8.21 -13.31 -3.75
N ALA A 35 9.30 -14.09 -3.81
CA ALA A 35 10.46 -13.75 -4.64
C ALA A 35 10.09 -13.65 -6.14
N VAL A 36 9.39 -14.66 -6.66
CA VAL A 36 8.97 -14.72 -8.07
C VAL A 36 8.08 -13.52 -8.44
N ARG A 37 7.13 -13.17 -7.57
CA ARG A 37 6.26 -11.99 -7.76
C ARG A 37 7.08 -10.72 -7.94
N TRP A 38 8.01 -10.44 -7.03
CA TRP A 38 8.82 -9.24 -7.10
C TRP A 38 9.79 -9.25 -8.29
N THR A 39 10.35 -10.40 -8.66
CA THR A 39 11.15 -10.54 -9.88
C THR A 39 10.34 -10.16 -11.12
N ILE A 40 9.09 -10.64 -11.24
CA ILE A 40 8.20 -10.28 -12.35
C ILE A 40 7.91 -8.77 -12.35
N ALA A 41 7.61 -8.18 -11.19
CA ALA A 41 7.32 -6.75 -11.09
C ALA A 41 8.52 -5.88 -11.47
N ILE A 42 9.71 -6.22 -10.97
CA ILE A 42 10.96 -5.51 -11.31
C ILE A 42 11.22 -5.62 -12.81
N THR A 43 11.09 -6.82 -13.39
CA THR A 43 11.28 -7.04 -14.82
C THR A 43 10.32 -6.18 -15.66
N LEU A 44 9.05 -6.10 -15.26
CA LEU A 44 8.05 -5.28 -15.95
C LEU A 44 8.36 -3.78 -15.84
N ILE A 45 8.77 -3.31 -14.67
CA ILE A 45 9.17 -1.90 -14.45
C ILE A 45 10.40 -1.56 -15.30
N VAL A 46 11.41 -2.43 -15.33
CA VAL A 46 12.62 -2.24 -16.15
C VAL A 46 12.24 -2.13 -17.63
N PHE A 47 11.36 -2.99 -18.11
CA PHE A 47 10.89 -2.95 -19.50
C PHE A 47 10.11 -1.66 -19.82
N PHE A 48 9.27 -1.19 -18.90
CA PHE A 48 8.59 0.10 -19.02
C PHE A 48 9.58 1.27 -19.08
N VAL A 49 10.56 1.32 -18.17
CA VAL A 49 11.58 2.39 -18.16
C VAL A 49 12.42 2.35 -19.44
N TRP A 50 12.84 1.16 -19.87
CA TRP A 50 13.55 0.97 -21.14
C TRP A 50 12.76 1.58 -22.32
N ARG A 51 11.45 1.30 -22.39
CA ARG A 51 10.59 1.85 -23.44
C ARG A 51 10.48 3.37 -23.39
N VAL A 52 10.29 3.96 -22.20
CA VAL A 52 10.22 5.41 -22.02
C VAL A 52 11.53 6.08 -22.44
N VAL A 53 12.67 5.51 -22.08
CA VAL A 53 14.00 6.02 -22.47
C VAL A 53 14.26 5.85 -23.97
N ALA A 54 13.83 4.74 -24.58
CA ALA A 54 13.99 4.53 -26.02
C ALA A 54 13.18 5.53 -26.86
N ILE A 55 11.98 5.87 -26.41
CA ILE A 55 11.07 6.79 -27.13
C ILE A 55 11.34 8.26 -26.73
N GLN A 56 12.02 8.52 -25.61
CA GLN A 56 12.27 9.87 -25.07
C GLN A 56 10.97 10.69 -24.88
N GLY A 57 9.87 10.03 -24.50
CA GLY A 57 8.54 10.62 -24.37
C GLY A 57 7.76 10.05 -23.18
N PHE A 58 6.48 10.40 -23.06
CA PHE A 58 5.57 9.92 -22.00
C PHE A 58 5.99 10.28 -20.56
N TYR A 59 6.61 11.45 -20.38
CA TYR A 59 7.06 11.91 -19.07
C TYR A 59 5.91 12.12 -18.08
N ILE A 60 4.74 12.58 -18.56
CA ILE A 60 3.56 12.78 -17.72
C ILE A 60 3.00 11.44 -17.21
N VAL A 61 2.91 10.43 -18.08
CA VAL A 61 2.46 9.08 -17.71
C VAL A 61 3.40 8.47 -16.66
N THR A 62 4.70 8.60 -16.92
CA THR A 62 5.75 8.15 -15.99
C THR A 62 5.64 8.86 -14.65
N TYR A 63 5.48 10.19 -14.65
CA TYR A 63 5.31 11.01 -13.45
C TYR A 63 4.07 10.63 -12.63
N ALA A 64 2.92 10.43 -13.30
CA ALA A 64 1.69 9.98 -12.65
C ALA A 64 1.87 8.60 -11.99
N LEU A 65 2.55 7.67 -12.65
CA LEU A 65 2.89 6.36 -12.10
C LEU A 65 3.82 6.48 -10.88
N PHE A 66 4.82 7.36 -10.91
CA PHE A 66 5.71 7.59 -9.77
C PHE A 66 4.99 8.21 -8.57
N ILE A 67 4.11 9.19 -8.78
CA ILE A 67 3.26 9.72 -7.70
C ILE A 67 2.36 8.62 -7.13
N TYR A 68 1.80 7.77 -7.99
CA TYR A 68 0.98 6.66 -7.53
C TYR A 68 1.79 5.68 -6.66
N TYR A 69 3.04 5.38 -7.03
CA TYR A 69 3.94 4.58 -6.18
C TYR A 69 4.26 5.25 -4.86
N LEU A 70 4.49 6.56 -4.87
CA LEU A 70 4.67 7.32 -3.64
C LEU A 70 3.44 7.18 -2.74
N ASN A 71 2.23 7.34 -3.28
CA ASN A 71 0.98 7.14 -2.55
C ASN A 71 0.84 5.71 -2.01
N LEU A 72 1.20 4.71 -2.81
CA LEU A 72 1.15 3.31 -2.38
C LEU A 72 2.14 3.03 -1.26
N PHE A 73 3.32 3.64 -1.31
CA PHE A 73 4.33 3.56 -0.26
C PHE A 73 3.89 4.31 1.01
N LEU A 74 3.25 5.46 0.88
CA LEU A 74 2.61 6.16 2.00
C LEU A 74 1.55 5.28 2.65
N ALA A 75 0.65 4.69 1.86
CA ALA A 75 -0.37 3.77 2.36
C ALA A 75 0.21 2.48 2.97
N PHE A 76 1.44 2.10 2.60
CA PHE A 76 2.15 0.99 3.24
C PHE A 76 2.70 1.39 4.61
N LEU A 77 3.16 2.64 4.77
CA LEU A 77 3.68 3.18 6.03
C LEU A 77 2.59 3.62 7.00
N THR A 78 1.46 4.13 6.50
CA THR A 78 0.34 4.57 7.35
C THR A 78 -0.31 3.37 8.05
N PRO A 79 -0.52 3.41 9.37
CA PRO A 79 -1.15 2.34 10.12
C PRO A 79 -2.62 2.16 9.70
N LYS A 80 -3.18 0.95 9.89
CA LYS A 80 -4.62 0.70 9.61
C LYS A 80 -5.57 1.49 10.48
N ILE A 81 -5.15 1.71 11.72
CA ILE A 81 -5.92 2.36 12.78
C ILE A 81 -5.19 3.67 13.00
N ASP A 82 -5.87 4.79 12.75
CA ASP A 82 -5.31 6.12 12.96
C ASP A 82 -5.20 6.36 14.47
N PRO A 83 -3.98 6.40 15.06
CA PRO A 83 -3.84 6.65 16.48
C PRO A 83 -4.34 8.06 16.85
N ALA A 84 -4.38 9.01 15.91
CA ALA A 84 -4.79 10.38 16.19
C ALA A 84 -6.25 10.45 16.68
N VAL A 85 -7.13 9.59 16.18
CA VAL A 85 -8.55 9.54 16.59
C VAL A 85 -8.72 9.00 18.01
N GLU A 86 -7.79 8.17 18.49
CA GLU A 86 -7.86 7.58 19.83
C GLU A 86 -7.23 8.49 20.89
N TYR A 87 -6.23 9.31 20.54
CA TYR A 87 -5.61 10.28 21.47
C TYR A 87 -6.39 11.59 21.57
N ASP A 88 -7.12 12.02 20.53
CA ASP A 88 -7.99 13.21 20.61
C ASP A 88 -9.25 12.97 21.48
N GLU A 89 -9.59 11.71 21.81
CA GLU A 89 -10.65 11.36 22.78
C GLU A 89 -10.16 11.33 24.24
N ASP A 90 -8.85 11.27 24.48
CA ASP A 90 -8.25 11.19 25.83
C ASP A 90 -7.88 12.56 26.44
N ASP A 91 -8.21 13.68 25.77
CA ASP A 91 -7.84 15.05 26.21
C ASP A 91 -8.78 15.66 27.27
N ASP A 92 -9.86 14.98 27.69
CA ASP A 92 -10.86 15.56 28.63
C ASP A 92 -11.01 14.77 29.96
N GLY A 93 -9.89 14.41 30.57
CA GLY A 93 -9.88 13.83 31.93
C GLY A 93 -8.51 13.85 32.61
N PRO A 94 -8.42 14.21 33.91
CA PRO A 94 -7.14 14.23 34.62
C PRO A 94 -6.68 12.79 34.93
N VAL A 95 -5.77 12.26 34.13
CA VAL A 95 -5.18 10.92 34.33
C VAL A 95 -3.83 10.97 35.04
N LEU A 96 -3.72 10.16 36.09
CA LEU A 96 -2.52 9.92 36.89
C LEU A 96 -1.38 9.31 36.03
N PRO A 97 -0.11 9.69 36.25
CA PRO A 97 1.00 9.20 35.46
C PRO A 97 1.29 7.73 35.82
N SER A 98 0.91 6.81 34.95
CA SER A 98 1.33 5.40 35.04
C SER A 98 2.25 5.06 33.86
N SER A 99 3.55 5.23 34.06
CA SER A 99 4.61 4.91 33.08
C SER A 99 4.83 3.39 32.89
N THR A 100 3.78 2.57 32.88
CA THR A 100 3.92 1.09 32.83
C THR A 100 2.94 0.37 31.91
N ASN A 101 1.96 1.03 31.29
CA ASN A 101 1.10 0.40 30.29
C ASN A 101 1.08 1.17 28.96
N GLU A 102 2.26 1.44 28.40
CA GLU A 102 2.36 1.70 26.96
C GLU A 102 2.12 0.36 26.24
N GLU A 103 0.85 -0.01 26.10
CA GLU A 103 0.44 -1.23 25.43
C GLU A 103 0.96 -1.20 23.99
N PHE A 104 1.94 -2.07 23.73
CA PHE A 104 2.65 -2.14 22.47
C PHE A 104 1.72 -2.71 21.39
N ARG A 105 0.99 -1.85 20.69
CA ARG A 105 0.11 -2.26 19.60
C ARG A 105 0.95 -2.71 18.39
N PRO A 106 0.92 -3.99 18.00
CA PRO A 106 1.71 -4.47 16.86
C PRO A 106 1.33 -3.73 15.59
N PHE A 107 2.32 -3.37 14.79
CA PHE A 107 2.13 -2.77 13.49
C PHE A 107 1.32 -3.66 12.55
N MET A 108 0.05 -3.32 12.38
CA MET A 108 -0.75 -3.82 11.28
C MET A 108 -0.68 -2.83 10.12
N ARG A 109 0.20 -3.13 9.15
CA ARG A 109 0.35 -2.34 7.92
C ARG A 109 -0.99 -2.26 7.19
N ARG A 110 -1.34 -1.08 6.66
CA ARG A 110 -2.63 -0.85 5.97
C ARG A 110 -2.77 -1.63 4.67
N LEU A 111 -1.66 -1.77 3.94
CA LEU A 111 -1.58 -2.70 2.81
C LEU A 111 -0.76 -3.96 3.14
N PRO A 112 -1.35 -5.15 3.04
CA PRO A 112 -0.60 -6.39 2.90
C PRO A 112 0.34 -6.29 1.68
N GLU A 113 1.56 -6.81 1.80
CA GLU A 113 2.57 -6.81 0.74
C GLU A 113 2.03 -7.34 -0.60
N PHE A 114 1.17 -8.35 -0.55
CA PHE A 114 0.54 -8.89 -1.75
C PHE A 114 -0.37 -7.88 -2.48
N LYS A 115 -1.13 -7.07 -1.74
CA LYS A 115 -1.97 -6.02 -2.33
C LYS A 115 -1.11 -4.89 -2.89
N PHE A 116 0.02 -4.60 -2.25
CA PHE A 116 1.00 -3.64 -2.75
C PHE A 116 1.54 -4.11 -4.10
N TRP A 117 2.04 -5.35 -4.16
CA TRP A 117 2.55 -5.95 -5.39
C TRP A 117 1.51 -5.94 -6.53
N LEU A 118 0.28 -6.37 -6.23
CA LEU A 118 -0.80 -6.41 -7.23
C LEU A 118 -1.15 -5.01 -7.76
N SER A 119 -1.20 -4.02 -6.87
CA SER A 119 -1.43 -2.62 -7.22
C SER A 119 -0.31 -2.08 -8.12
N THR A 120 0.96 -2.33 -7.78
CA THR A 120 2.13 -1.98 -8.59
C THR A 120 2.08 -2.60 -9.97
N MET A 121 1.79 -3.91 -10.07
CA MET A 121 1.68 -4.61 -11.35
C MET A 121 0.56 -4.00 -12.21
N LYS A 122 -0.62 -3.78 -11.61
CA LYS A 122 -1.78 -3.27 -12.34
C LYS A 122 -1.54 -1.85 -12.86
N SER A 123 -0.97 -0.95 -12.05
CA SER A 123 -0.65 0.40 -12.49
C SER A 123 0.47 0.43 -13.54
N THR A 124 1.49 -0.44 -13.42
CA THR A 124 2.55 -0.55 -14.45
C THR A 124 1.97 -0.99 -15.78
N LEU A 125 1.10 -2.00 -15.79
CA LEU A 125 0.46 -2.50 -17.01
C LEU A 125 -0.42 -1.44 -17.66
N VAL A 126 -1.18 -0.69 -16.86
CA VAL A 126 -2.01 0.42 -17.37
C VAL A 126 -1.13 1.51 -17.97
N ALA A 127 -0.08 1.95 -17.27
CA ALA A 127 0.85 2.96 -17.77
C ALA A 127 1.58 2.50 -19.03
N PHE A 128 2.01 1.24 -19.07
CA PHE A 128 2.60 0.61 -20.25
C PHE A 128 1.61 0.61 -21.42
N GLY A 129 0.33 0.28 -21.17
CA GLY A 129 -0.77 0.43 -22.12
C GLY A 129 -0.94 1.87 -22.64
N CYS A 130 -0.85 2.86 -21.77
CA CYS A 130 -0.91 4.28 -22.15
C CYS A 130 0.24 4.69 -23.08
N THR A 131 1.42 4.06 -22.99
CA THR A 131 2.55 4.35 -23.90
C THR A 131 2.36 3.89 -25.35
N PHE A 132 1.24 3.23 -25.68
CA PHE A 132 0.87 2.92 -27.06
C PHE A 132 0.02 4.01 -27.71
N PHE A 133 -0.53 4.95 -26.94
CA PHE A 133 -1.37 6.01 -27.45
C PHE A 133 -0.62 7.34 -27.42
N GLU A 134 -0.38 7.92 -28.59
CA GLU A 134 0.32 9.20 -28.75
C GLU A 134 -0.38 10.37 -28.05
N MET A 135 -1.68 10.26 -27.74
CA MET A 135 -2.45 11.26 -26.99
C MET A 135 -1.82 11.60 -25.62
N PHE A 136 -1.13 10.67 -24.98
CA PHE A 136 -0.50 10.89 -23.67
C PHE A 136 0.94 11.41 -23.74
N ASP A 137 1.48 11.61 -24.95
CA ASP A 137 2.82 12.14 -25.17
C ASP A 137 2.78 13.66 -25.37
N ILE A 138 2.94 14.39 -24.27
CA ILE A 138 2.92 15.87 -24.28
C ILE A 138 4.34 16.35 -23.99
N PRO A 139 4.93 17.21 -24.83
CA PRO A 139 6.26 17.74 -24.62
C PRO A 139 6.27 18.65 -23.38
N VAL A 140 6.97 18.20 -22.34
CA VAL A 140 7.12 18.92 -21.06
C VAL A 140 8.59 18.90 -20.65
N PHE A 141 9.03 19.95 -19.96
CA PHE A 141 10.37 20.01 -19.37
C PHE A 141 10.53 18.97 -18.25
N TRP A 142 10.85 17.73 -18.61
CA TRP A 142 10.98 16.62 -17.66
C TRP A 142 11.92 16.87 -16.45
N PRO A 143 13.00 17.68 -16.52
CA PRO A 143 13.82 17.94 -15.34
C PRO A 143 13.04 18.64 -14.22
N ILE A 144 12.07 19.49 -14.56
CA ILE A 144 11.24 20.16 -13.55
C ILE A 144 10.37 19.15 -12.81
N LEU A 145 9.83 18.15 -13.52
CA LEU A 145 9.02 17.09 -12.93
C LEU A 145 9.83 16.25 -11.94
N VAL A 146 11.08 15.95 -12.29
CA VAL A 146 11.99 15.22 -11.40
C VAL A 146 12.28 16.04 -10.14
N MET A 147 12.56 17.33 -10.28
CA MET A 147 12.77 18.22 -9.12
C MET A 147 11.54 18.29 -8.23
N TYR A 148 10.34 18.46 -8.80
CA TYR A 148 9.08 18.40 -8.05
C TYR A 148 8.91 17.07 -7.34
N PHE A 149 9.19 15.96 -8.01
CA PHE A 149 9.06 14.62 -7.43
C PHE A 149 10.01 14.42 -6.24
N ILE A 150 11.26 14.87 -6.33
CA ILE A 150 12.24 14.77 -5.23
C ILE A 150 11.78 15.58 -4.03
N VAL A 151 11.36 16.83 -4.24
CA VAL A 151 10.86 17.71 -3.17
C VAL A 151 9.61 17.12 -2.53
N LEU A 152 8.62 16.70 -3.34
CA LEU A 152 7.40 16.06 -2.87
C LEU A 152 7.70 14.80 -2.06
N THR A 153 8.55 13.91 -2.58
CA THR A 153 8.93 12.65 -1.92
C THR A 153 9.62 12.92 -0.58
N THR A 154 10.57 13.86 -0.55
CA THR A 154 11.30 14.17 0.69
C THR A 154 10.38 14.80 1.73
N LEU A 155 9.51 15.73 1.32
CA LEU A 155 8.55 16.37 2.23
C LEU A 155 7.51 15.38 2.76
N THR A 156 6.95 14.54 1.88
CA THR A 156 5.96 13.53 2.27
C THR A 156 6.56 12.50 3.21
N MET A 157 7.74 11.95 2.91
CA MET A 157 8.44 11.00 3.79
C MET A 157 8.84 11.63 5.12
N LYS A 158 9.40 12.85 5.11
CA LYS A 158 9.76 13.56 6.35
C LYS A 158 8.54 13.77 7.24
N ARG A 159 7.42 14.22 6.66
CA ARG A 159 6.16 14.44 7.39
C ARG A 159 5.62 13.13 7.96
N GLN A 160 5.60 12.06 7.17
CA GLN A 160 5.17 10.75 7.64
C GLN A 160 6.05 10.25 8.78
N ILE A 161 7.38 10.20 8.60
CA ILE A 161 8.32 9.72 9.61
C ILE A 161 8.22 10.55 10.91
N MET A 162 8.09 11.87 10.82
CA MET A 162 7.89 12.73 12.00
C MET A 162 6.60 12.40 12.75
N HIS A 163 5.50 12.11 12.04
CA HIS A 163 4.26 11.66 12.64
C HIS A 163 4.43 10.27 13.29
N MET A 164 5.08 9.34 12.60
CA MET A 164 5.38 8.00 13.14
C MET A 164 6.18 8.07 14.45
N ILE A 165 7.21 8.93 14.49
CA ILE A 165 8.04 9.14 15.68
C ILE A 165 7.24 9.82 16.81
N ARG A 166 6.43 10.84 16.50
CA ARG A 166 5.62 11.57 17.47
C ARG A 166 4.60 10.67 18.18
N TYR A 167 3.92 9.80 17.42
CA TYR A 167 2.88 8.91 17.94
C TYR A 167 3.39 7.50 18.26
N ARG A 168 4.72 7.33 18.37
CA ARG A 168 5.41 6.11 18.82
C ARG A 168 4.89 4.80 18.22
N TYR A 169 4.54 4.82 16.95
CA TYR A 169 4.43 3.61 16.17
C TYR A 169 5.76 3.50 15.38
N ILE A 170 6.58 2.47 15.70
CA ILE A 170 7.83 2.10 15.01
C ILE A 170 7.61 0.93 14.00
N PRO A 171 7.88 1.10 12.68
CA PRO A 171 7.61 0.07 11.67
C PRO A 171 8.48 -1.20 11.81
N PHE A 172 9.54 -1.14 12.62
CA PHE A 172 10.42 -2.25 12.92
C PHE A 172 10.42 -2.52 14.43
N THR A 173 9.91 -3.68 14.84
CA THR A 173 10.05 -4.17 16.21
C THR A 173 11.47 -4.72 16.41
N PHE A 174 12.48 -3.84 16.50
CA PHE A 174 13.80 -4.27 16.97
C PHE A 174 13.71 -4.47 18.49
N GLY A 175 13.75 -5.73 18.92
CA GLY A 175 13.93 -6.07 20.34
C GLY A 175 12.67 -6.40 21.14
N LYS A 176 11.71 -7.18 20.61
CA LYS A 176 10.72 -7.80 21.52
C LYS A 176 11.45 -8.73 22.51
N PRO A 177 11.33 -8.52 23.83
CA PRO A 177 11.72 -9.53 24.80
C PRO A 177 10.89 -10.78 24.53
N ARG A 178 11.55 -11.94 24.48
CA ARG A 178 10.84 -13.22 24.45
C ARG A 178 9.96 -13.27 25.69
N PRO A 179 8.69 -13.69 25.60
CA PRO A 179 7.94 -14.02 26.79
C PRO A 179 8.75 -15.08 27.53
N GLN A 180 9.32 -14.68 28.67
CA GLN A 180 9.94 -15.60 29.60
C GLN A 180 8.81 -16.53 30.01
N GLY A 181 8.86 -17.77 29.51
CA GLY A 181 7.92 -18.80 29.92
C GLY A 181 7.92 -18.80 31.44
N LYS A 182 6.75 -18.57 32.04
CA LYS A 182 6.61 -18.79 33.48
C LYS A 182 7.07 -20.22 33.70
N GLU A 183 8.23 -20.37 34.34
CA GLU A 183 8.65 -21.65 34.86
C GLU A 183 7.48 -22.16 35.70
N GLU A 184 7.03 -23.36 35.36
CA GLU A 184 6.12 -24.12 36.20
C GLU A 184 6.84 -24.34 37.53
N THR A 185 6.62 -23.43 38.48
CA THR A 185 7.03 -23.63 39.86
C THR A 185 6.15 -24.75 40.41
N GLY A 186 6.65 -25.98 40.28
CA GLY A 186 6.18 -27.09 41.08
C GLY A 186 6.43 -26.80 42.56
N LYS A 187 5.37 -26.85 43.34
CA LYS A 187 5.25 -27.54 44.64
C LYS A 187 3.84 -27.40 45.18
#